data_AF-A0A0F9LRW9-F1
#
_entry.id   AF-A0A0F9LRW9-F1
#
_cell.length_a   1.000
_cell.length_b   1.000
_cell.length_c   1.000
_cell.angle_alpha   90.00
_cell.angle_beta   90.00
_cell.angle_gamma   90.00
#
_symmetry.space_group_name_H-M   'P 1'
#
loop_
_entity.id
_entity.type
_entity.pdbx_description
1 polymer ?
#
loop_
_entity_poly.entity_id
_entity_poly.type
_entity_poly.pdbx_seq_one_letter_code
_entity_poly.pdbx_strand_id
1 'polypeptide(L)'
;MPFPKGSTLDWSWLDIAPADMANVEVGDLKAPTQPLDMNSQKITGLPTPTAGGDAATKDHVDSVVQGLDWQKSVLGELAVPPGVPATGDRYLVIATATGAWLGQEDNIAEWDGAAWVFTTPNKGFAVWIEDVGRQKTYNGTVWVFFGTTIDHGNLLGAGDDDHAQYLNNARHDLPARHVLGTVVDHDNLADLAEKAHSSLTGIDPSSHHTKTGNYEVYGLTEEVTSLPAAAAGNLGRLMRERTGAGQATKFYICLQNSADGYEWSQLGIST
;
A
#
# COMPACT_ATOMS: atom_id res chain seq x y z
N MET A 1 32.25 77.03 30.09
CA MET A 1 32.13 76.94 31.57
C MET A 1 30.85 76.18 31.88
N PRO A 2 30.82 75.39 32.96
CA PRO A 2 29.64 74.65 33.40
C PRO A 2 28.47 75.64 33.57
N PHE A 3 27.27 75.25 33.15
CA PHE A 3 26.10 76.12 33.28
C PHE A 3 25.75 76.30 34.78
N PRO A 4 25.44 77.52 35.23
CA PRO A 4 25.14 77.79 36.65
C PRO A 4 23.76 77.26 37.02
N LYS A 5 23.64 76.54 38.14
CA LYS A 5 22.35 76.15 38.71
C LYS A 5 21.71 77.33 39.45
N GLY A 6 20.45 77.65 39.12
CA GLY A 6 19.64 78.63 39.88
C GLY A 6 18.89 79.71 39.08
N SER A 7 18.82 79.66 37.74
CA SER A 7 17.84 80.47 37.00
C SER A 7 16.43 79.88 37.15
N THR A 8 15.40 80.72 37.04
CA THR A 8 13.96 80.44 37.21
C THR A 8 13.36 79.47 36.18
N LEU A 9 14.10 78.45 35.79
CA LEU A 9 13.59 77.31 35.07
C LEU A 9 13.07 76.34 36.12
N ASP A 10 11.77 76.08 36.03
CA ASP A 10 11.03 75.14 36.83
C ASP A 10 11.71 73.77 36.75
N TRP A 11 12.13 73.24 37.91
CA TRP A 11 12.67 71.88 38.06
C TRP A 11 11.62 70.94 38.65
N SER A 12 10.34 71.30 38.55
CA SER A 12 9.29 70.31 38.76
C SER A 12 9.44 69.23 37.69
N TRP A 13 9.41 67.97 38.12
CA TRP A 13 9.39 66.79 37.25
C TRP A 13 8.15 66.71 36.32
N LEU A 14 7.44 67.83 36.14
CA LEU A 14 6.21 67.98 35.38
C LEU A 14 6.44 68.54 33.97
N ASP A 15 7.60 69.14 33.68
CA ASP A 15 7.91 69.73 32.37
C ASP A 15 9.00 68.94 31.61
N ILE A 16 8.86 67.61 31.52
CA ILE A 16 9.56 66.89 30.44
C ILE A 16 8.86 67.29 29.14
N ALA A 17 9.58 67.94 28.23
CA ALA A 17 8.99 68.37 26.97
C ALA A 17 8.49 67.14 26.20
N PRO A 18 7.33 67.17 25.52
CA PRO A 18 6.84 66.04 24.73
C PRO A 18 7.85 65.51 23.70
N ALA A 19 8.74 66.38 23.22
CA ALA A 19 9.85 66.01 22.34
C ALA A 19 10.89 65.10 23.02
N ASP A 20 11.08 65.23 24.33
CA ASP A 20 12.00 64.40 25.12
C ASP A 20 11.38 63.02 25.45
N MET A 21 10.05 62.87 25.37
CA MET A 21 9.34 61.59 25.52
C MET A 21 9.10 60.84 24.21
N ALA A 22 9.13 61.55 23.09
CA ALA A 22 8.75 61.01 21.78
C ALA A 22 9.69 59.90 21.27
N ASN A 23 10.91 59.83 21.81
CA ASN A 23 11.96 58.91 21.35
C ASN A 23 12.58 58.09 22.50
N VAL A 24 11.84 57.82 23.58
CA VAL A 24 12.37 56.93 24.64
C VAL A 24 12.50 55.52 24.07
N GLU A 25 13.72 55.14 23.72
CA GLU A 25 14.04 53.80 23.26
C GLU A 25 14.01 52.83 24.44
N VAL A 26 13.51 51.62 24.23
CA VAL A 26 13.44 50.58 25.27
C VAL A 26 14.84 50.25 25.82
N GLY A 27 15.90 50.46 25.01
CA GLY A 27 17.29 50.25 25.40
C GLY A 27 17.82 51.26 26.43
N ASP A 28 17.21 52.43 26.56
CA ASP A 28 17.59 53.45 27.54
C ASP A 28 16.96 53.20 28.92
N LEU A 29 16.08 52.21 29.02
CA LEU A 29 15.49 51.81 30.29
C LEU A 29 16.55 51.13 31.15
N LYS A 30 16.67 51.58 32.40
CA LYS A 30 17.47 50.89 33.42
C LYS A 30 17.01 49.43 33.52
N ALA A 31 17.98 48.51 33.71
CA ALA A 31 17.72 47.09 33.86
C ALA A 31 16.50 46.83 34.77
N PRO A 32 15.44 46.19 34.26
CA PRO A 32 14.20 46.02 35.00
C PRO A 32 14.45 45.12 36.22
N THR A 33 14.06 45.59 37.40
CA THR A 33 14.14 44.84 38.66
C THR A 33 12.82 44.17 39.02
N GLN A 34 11.79 44.34 38.18
CA GLN A 34 10.44 43.80 38.30
C GLN A 34 9.95 43.36 36.90
N PRO A 35 8.93 42.49 36.81
CA PRO A 35 8.36 42.11 35.52
C PRO A 35 7.85 43.31 34.73
N LEU A 36 8.09 43.31 33.41
CA LEU A 36 7.55 44.32 32.50
C LEU A 36 6.16 43.88 32.02
N ASP A 37 5.11 44.49 32.57
CA ASP A 37 3.73 44.28 32.12
C ASP A 37 3.50 44.98 30.77
N MET A 38 2.91 44.26 29.81
CA MET A 38 2.57 44.78 28.48
C MET A 38 1.13 45.24 28.35
N ASN A 39 0.31 45.18 29.41
CA ASN A 39 -1.08 45.63 29.41
C ASN A 39 -1.88 45.07 28.21
N SER A 40 -1.72 43.76 27.96
CA SER A 40 -2.31 43.03 26.83
C SER A 40 -1.90 43.51 25.42
N GLN A 41 -0.89 44.37 25.30
CA GLN A 41 -0.33 44.76 24.01
C GLN A 41 0.49 43.63 23.39
N LYS A 42 0.48 43.55 22.06
CA LYS A 42 1.28 42.57 21.31
C LYS A 42 2.71 43.06 21.18
N ILE A 43 3.67 42.13 21.27
CA ILE A 43 5.07 42.36 20.88
C ILE A 43 5.22 41.86 19.44
N THR A 44 5.54 42.75 18.51
CA THR A 44 5.65 42.44 17.07
C THR A 44 7.03 42.80 16.53
N GLY A 45 7.41 42.27 15.35
CA GLY A 45 8.66 42.60 14.68
C GLY A 45 9.92 41.91 15.25
N LEU A 46 9.76 40.85 16.04
CA LEU A 46 10.90 40.06 16.53
C LEU A 46 11.58 39.31 15.37
N PRO A 47 12.92 39.34 15.27
CA PRO A 47 13.66 38.54 14.29
C PRO A 47 13.66 37.05 14.68
N THR A 48 14.06 36.19 13.75
CA THR A 48 14.25 34.75 14.04
C THR A 48 15.30 34.57 15.14
N PRO A 49 15.00 33.79 16.21
CA PRO A 49 15.95 33.51 17.28
C PRO A 49 17.21 32.81 16.77
N THR A 50 18.38 33.23 17.25
CA THR A 50 19.69 32.63 16.89
C THR A 50 20.50 32.19 18.10
N ALA A 51 20.25 32.79 19.27
CA ALA A 51 20.87 32.44 20.54
C ALA A 51 19.82 31.97 21.56
N GLY A 52 20.25 31.17 22.54
CA GLY A 52 19.34 30.58 23.53
C GLY A 52 18.67 31.56 24.51
N GLY A 53 19.07 32.84 24.49
CA GLY A 53 18.45 33.91 25.28
C GLY A 53 17.51 34.82 24.47
N ASP A 54 17.39 34.60 23.16
CA ASP A 54 16.57 35.44 22.29
C ASP A 54 15.08 35.20 22.55
N ALA A 55 14.27 36.25 22.42
CA ALA A 55 12.83 36.11 22.44
C ALA A 55 12.36 35.36 21.17
N ALA A 56 11.61 34.26 21.35
CA ALA A 56 11.09 33.47 20.24
C ALA A 56 9.66 33.85 19.87
N THR A 57 9.38 33.93 18.56
CA THR A 57 8.01 34.02 18.06
C THR A 57 7.29 32.70 18.29
N LYS A 58 5.96 32.74 18.45
CA LYS A 58 5.12 31.55 18.58
C LYS A 58 5.32 30.59 17.41
N ASP A 59 5.35 31.13 16.20
CA ASP A 59 5.54 30.36 14.97
C ASP A 59 6.88 29.60 15.01
N HIS A 60 7.97 30.23 15.45
CA HIS A 60 9.26 29.56 15.59
C HIS A 60 9.22 28.40 16.59
N VAL A 61 8.61 28.60 17.76
CA VAL A 61 8.51 27.55 18.79
C VAL A 61 7.65 26.38 18.31
N ASP A 62 6.48 26.66 17.73
CA ASP A 62 5.56 25.64 17.22
C ASP A 62 6.19 24.82 16.09
N SER A 63 7.08 25.46 15.31
CA SER A 63 7.87 24.82 14.26
C SER A 63 8.91 23.84 14.83
N VAL A 64 9.75 24.32 15.76
CA VAL A 64 10.86 23.55 16.34
C VAL A 64 10.37 22.33 17.14
N VAL A 65 9.23 22.44 17.83
CA VAL A 65 8.66 21.35 18.65
C VAL A 65 8.22 20.13 17.82
N GLN A 66 8.00 20.28 16.51
CA GLN A 66 7.67 19.17 15.59
C GLN A 66 8.76 18.88 14.55
N GLY A 67 9.95 19.49 14.68
CA GLY A 67 11.04 19.34 13.71
C GLY A 67 10.70 19.91 12.32
N LEU A 68 9.67 20.75 12.24
CA LEU A 68 9.27 21.43 11.02
C LEU A 68 9.83 22.86 11.02
N ASP A 69 10.01 23.44 9.85
CA ASP A 69 10.38 24.83 9.63
C ASP A 69 9.33 25.47 8.71
N TRP A 70 8.27 25.99 9.31
CA TRP A 70 7.09 26.46 8.59
C TRP A 70 7.36 27.73 7.78
N GLN A 71 7.08 27.64 6.49
CA GLN A 71 7.11 28.75 5.56
C GLN A 71 5.69 29.28 5.34
N LYS A 72 5.57 30.54 4.87
CA LYS A 72 4.27 31.04 4.38
C LYS A 72 3.75 30.11 3.26
N SER A 73 2.44 30.10 3.02
CA SER A 73 1.88 29.31 1.93
C SER A 73 2.47 29.68 0.57
N VAL A 74 2.38 28.73 -0.36
CA VAL A 74 2.62 28.95 -1.79
C VAL A 74 1.31 28.76 -2.53
N LEU A 75 1.09 29.57 -3.56
CA LEU A 75 -0.09 29.51 -4.41
C LEU A 75 -0.18 28.17 -5.15
N GLY A 76 0.97 27.62 -5.55
CA GLY A 76 1.06 26.33 -6.21
C GLY A 76 2.48 25.86 -6.45
N GLU A 77 2.59 24.77 -7.20
CA GLU A 77 3.86 24.16 -7.60
C GLU A 77 4.01 24.18 -9.13
N LEU A 78 5.05 24.85 -9.62
CA LEU A 78 5.17 25.21 -11.04
C LEU A 78 6.62 25.11 -11.54
N ALA A 79 6.80 24.73 -12.80
CA ALA A 79 8.12 24.69 -13.47
C ALA A 79 8.40 25.97 -14.28
N VAL A 80 7.37 26.78 -14.53
CA VAL A 80 7.46 28.00 -15.32
C VAL A 80 6.89 29.14 -14.48
N PRO A 81 7.62 30.27 -14.33
CA PRO A 81 7.08 31.43 -13.64
C PRO A 81 5.81 31.92 -14.32
N PRO A 82 4.78 32.34 -13.55
CA PRO A 82 3.63 33.05 -14.09
C PRO A 82 4.08 34.29 -14.89
N GLY A 83 3.39 34.56 -16.00
CA GLY A 83 3.73 35.71 -16.86
C GLY A 83 3.40 37.07 -16.22
N VAL A 84 2.49 37.10 -15.24
CA VAL A 84 2.07 38.33 -14.54
C VAL A 84 1.93 38.06 -13.03
N PRO A 85 3.04 37.93 -12.29
CA PRO A 85 2.99 37.72 -10.85
C PRO A 85 2.62 39.02 -10.11
N ALA A 86 1.89 38.90 -9.01
CA ALA A 86 1.64 39.97 -8.06
C ALA A 86 2.68 39.96 -6.94
N THR A 87 2.95 41.12 -6.33
CA THR A 87 3.89 41.22 -5.20
C THR A 87 3.44 40.33 -4.05
N GLY A 88 4.35 39.49 -3.56
CA GLY A 88 4.09 38.51 -2.52
C GLY A 88 3.59 37.16 -3.03
N ASP A 89 3.42 36.97 -4.34
CA ASP A 89 3.11 35.65 -4.90
C ASP A 89 4.27 34.68 -4.64
N ARG A 90 3.95 33.50 -4.10
CA ARG A 90 4.93 32.47 -3.77
C ARG A 90 4.60 31.16 -4.47
N TYR A 91 5.62 30.49 -4.99
CA TYR A 91 5.49 29.20 -5.67
C TYR A 91 6.61 28.24 -5.25
N LEU A 92 6.29 26.95 -5.20
CA LEU A 92 7.31 25.91 -5.13
C LEU A 92 7.81 25.60 -6.54
N VAL A 93 9.10 25.78 -6.80
CA VAL A 93 9.70 25.51 -8.12
C VAL A 93 9.93 24.00 -8.25
N ILE A 94 9.24 23.37 -9.19
CA ILE A 94 9.38 21.92 -9.43
C ILE A 94 10.42 21.63 -10.52
N ALA A 95 10.75 20.36 -10.68
CA ALA A 95 11.69 19.87 -11.69
C ALA A 95 11.37 20.40 -13.10
N THR A 96 12.43 20.52 -13.92
CA THR A 96 12.37 21.05 -15.30
C THR A 96 12.06 22.55 -15.36
N ALA A 97 12.64 23.31 -14.42
CA ALA A 97 12.37 24.74 -14.31
C ALA A 97 12.87 25.51 -15.54
N THR A 98 12.11 26.51 -16.00
CA THR A 98 12.45 27.30 -17.19
C THR A 98 12.30 28.79 -16.97
N GLY A 99 12.76 29.58 -17.95
CA GLY A 99 12.69 31.04 -17.90
C GLY A 99 13.50 31.58 -16.72
N ALA A 100 12.91 32.49 -15.94
CA ALA A 100 13.57 33.08 -14.78
C ALA A 100 13.83 32.09 -13.64
N TRP A 101 13.23 30.89 -13.67
CA TRP A 101 13.39 29.87 -12.64
C TRP A 101 14.39 28.77 -13.01
N LEU A 102 15.05 28.86 -14.17
CA LEU A 102 16.05 27.88 -14.60
C LEU A 102 17.17 27.70 -13.56
N GLY A 103 17.38 26.47 -13.09
CA GLY A 103 18.38 26.13 -12.06
C GLY A 103 17.96 26.45 -10.63
N GLN A 104 16.68 26.74 -10.41
CA GLN A 104 16.08 27.05 -9.10
C GLN A 104 15.10 25.97 -8.63
N GLU A 105 15.21 24.75 -9.16
CA GLU A 105 14.44 23.60 -8.71
C GLU A 105 14.52 23.42 -7.19
N ASP A 106 13.42 22.99 -6.58
CA ASP A 106 13.22 22.79 -5.14
C ASP A 106 13.21 24.07 -4.27
N ASN A 107 13.54 25.23 -4.82
CA ASN A 107 13.46 26.49 -4.08
C ASN A 107 12.00 27.01 -4.00
N ILE A 108 11.72 27.79 -2.96
CA ILE A 108 10.51 28.61 -2.88
C ILE A 108 10.81 29.95 -3.57
N ALA A 109 10.10 30.27 -4.64
CA ALA A 109 10.20 31.53 -5.35
C ALA A 109 9.13 32.51 -4.83
N GLU A 110 9.51 33.73 -4.48
CA GLU A 110 8.62 34.83 -4.06
C GLU A 110 8.83 36.05 -4.96
N TRP A 111 7.76 36.65 -5.46
CA TRP A 111 7.85 37.88 -6.26
C TRP A 111 7.89 39.10 -5.35
N ASP A 112 9.00 39.86 -5.36
CA ASP A 112 9.15 41.06 -4.52
C ASP A 112 8.51 42.33 -5.13
N GLY A 113 7.97 42.22 -6.34
CA GLY A 113 7.45 43.34 -7.13
C GLY A 113 8.32 43.72 -8.33
N ALA A 114 9.58 43.26 -8.38
CA ALA A 114 10.52 43.51 -9.46
C ALA A 114 11.26 42.25 -9.95
N ALA A 115 11.52 41.29 -9.07
CA ALA A 115 12.22 40.05 -9.37
C ALA A 115 11.72 38.88 -8.52
N TRP A 116 12.05 37.66 -8.97
CA TRP A 116 11.88 36.45 -8.18
C TRP A 116 13.02 36.33 -7.17
N VAL A 117 12.67 36.24 -5.90
CA VAL A 117 13.57 35.95 -4.78
C VAL A 117 13.42 34.48 -4.42
N PHE A 118 14.53 33.75 -4.33
CA PHE A 118 14.52 32.31 -4.08
C PHE A 118 14.99 32.00 -2.67
N THR A 119 14.26 31.12 -1.98
CA THR A 119 14.64 30.57 -0.68
C THR A 119 14.97 29.09 -0.83
N THR A 120 16.21 28.71 -0.51
CA THR A 120 16.64 27.31 -0.51
C THR A 120 16.16 26.59 0.74
N PRO A 121 15.47 25.45 0.61
CA PRO A 121 14.94 24.74 1.76
C PRO A 121 16.04 24.06 2.59
N ASN A 122 15.82 23.99 3.89
CA ASN A 122 16.58 23.13 4.81
C ASN A 122 15.73 21.91 5.20
N LYS A 123 16.33 20.87 5.80
CA LYS A 123 15.58 19.71 6.30
C LYS A 123 14.56 20.17 7.35
N GLY A 124 13.30 19.84 7.14
CA GLY A 124 12.18 20.23 8.01
C GLY A 124 11.32 21.36 7.43
N PHE A 125 11.80 22.09 6.40
CA PHE A 125 11.00 23.12 5.72
C PHE A 125 9.61 22.59 5.36
N ALA A 126 8.56 23.28 5.77
CA ALA A 126 7.18 22.87 5.57
C ALA A 126 6.38 23.99 4.90
N VAL A 127 5.60 23.64 3.88
CA VAL A 127 4.82 24.61 3.12
C VAL A 127 3.43 24.06 2.81
N TRP A 128 2.41 24.91 2.96
CA TRP A 128 1.06 24.63 2.47
C TRP A 128 0.96 25.07 1.01
N ILE A 129 0.54 24.15 0.14
CA ILE A 129 0.33 24.40 -1.29
C ILE A 129 -1.17 24.64 -1.52
N GLU A 130 -1.55 25.86 -1.87
CA GLU A 130 -2.96 26.30 -1.90
C GLU A 130 -3.77 25.61 -3.00
N ASP A 131 -3.26 25.52 -4.23
CA ASP A 131 -3.95 24.89 -5.36
C ASP A 131 -4.17 23.38 -5.18
N VAL A 132 -3.23 22.69 -4.53
CA VAL A 132 -3.31 21.26 -4.20
C VAL A 132 -4.12 21.02 -2.91
N GLY A 133 -4.18 22.00 -2.01
CA GLY A 133 -4.80 21.88 -0.69
C GLY A 133 -4.08 20.88 0.23
N ARG A 134 -2.75 20.78 0.11
CA ARG A 134 -1.93 19.84 0.89
C ARG A 134 -0.59 20.44 1.29
N GLN A 135 -0.02 19.92 2.37
CA GLN A 135 1.29 20.29 2.87
C GLN A 135 2.41 19.39 2.33
N LYS A 136 3.53 20.00 1.96
CA LYS A 136 4.80 19.30 1.73
C LYS A 136 5.85 19.70 2.77
N THR A 137 6.75 18.78 3.07
CA THR A 137 7.92 18.96 3.92
C THR A 137 9.18 18.55 3.16
N TYR A 138 10.25 19.32 3.28
CA TYR A 138 11.56 18.99 2.72
C TYR A 138 12.29 18.02 3.65
N ASN A 139 12.55 16.80 3.20
CA ASN A 139 13.19 15.76 4.02
C ASN A 139 14.73 15.89 4.11
N GLY A 140 15.30 16.92 3.48
CA GLY A 140 16.74 17.15 3.35
C GLY A 140 17.31 16.82 1.98
N THR A 141 16.54 16.14 1.12
CA THR A 141 16.90 15.89 -0.28
C THR A 141 15.80 16.27 -1.26
N VAL A 142 14.53 16.02 -0.92
CA VAL A 142 13.37 16.29 -1.78
C VAL A 142 12.16 16.77 -0.98
N TRP A 143 11.25 17.49 -1.64
CA TRP A 143 9.93 17.79 -1.10
C TRP A 143 9.03 16.57 -1.17
N VAL A 144 8.47 16.18 -0.03
CA VAL A 144 7.57 15.04 0.13
C VAL A 144 6.30 15.50 0.84
N PHE A 145 5.18 14.83 0.66
CA PHE A 145 3.96 15.20 1.39
C PHE A 145 4.14 14.93 2.89
N PHE A 146 3.60 15.80 3.75
CA PHE A 146 3.80 15.69 5.20
C PHE A 146 3.41 14.30 5.78
N GLY A 147 2.37 13.68 5.24
CA GLY A 147 1.95 12.33 5.61
C GLY A 147 2.92 11.19 5.23
N THR A 148 3.93 11.46 4.40
CA THR A 148 4.98 10.49 4.03
C THR A 148 6.31 10.73 4.76
N THR A 149 6.44 11.83 5.52
CA THR A 149 7.62 12.11 6.37
C THR A 149 7.49 11.60 7.79
N ILE A 150 6.26 11.31 8.23
CA ILE A 150 6.01 10.67 9.51
C ILE A 150 6.14 9.17 9.27
N ASP A 151 7.24 8.59 9.76
CA ASP A 151 7.37 7.16 9.98
C ASP A 151 6.19 6.73 10.86
N HIS A 152 5.27 5.93 10.31
CA HIS A 152 4.13 5.45 11.08
C HIS A 152 4.62 4.65 12.29
N GLY A 153 5.77 3.97 12.18
CA GLY A 153 6.52 3.29 13.24
C GLY A 153 6.68 4.03 14.57
N ASN A 154 6.66 5.37 14.57
CA ASN A 154 6.79 6.20 15.78
C ASN A 154 5.45 6.68 16.37
N LEU A 155 4.30 6.40 15.74
CA LEU A 155 3.00 6.56 16.39
C LEU A 155 2.88 5.50 17.50
N LEU A 156 2.73 5.94 18.76
CA LEU A 156 2.44 5.05 19.88
C LEU A 156 1.23 4.17 19.55
N GLY A 157 1.47 2.89 19.25
CA GLY A 157 0.44 1.90 18.93
C GLY A 157 0.19 1.62 17.44
N ALA A 158 1.02 2.14 16.52
CA ALA A 158 0.87 1.90 15.08
C ALA A 158 2.23 1.72 14.39
N GLY A 159 2.92 0.60 14.61
CA GLY A 159 4.15 0.28 13.89
C GLY A 159 3.95 0.24 12.35
N ASP A 160 5.05 0.36 11.59
CA ASP A 160 5.03 0.08 10.15
C ASP A 160 4.49 -1.34 9.89
N ASP A 161 3.39 -1.45 9.13
CA ASP A 161 2.73 -2.71 8.74
C ASP A 161 2.35 -3.69 9.86
N ASP A 162 2.23 -3.22 11.11
CA ASP A 162 1.87 -4.07 12.25
C ASP A 162 0.35 -4.14 12.51
N HIS A 163 -0.42 -3.24 11.90
CA HIS A 163 -1.87 -3.16 12.05
C HIS A 163 -2.51 -4.52 11.70
N ALA A 164 -3.14 -5.12 12.71
CA ALA A 164 -3.87 -6.38 12.55
C ALA A 164 -5.01 -6.31 11.51
N GLN A 165 -5.39 -5.11 11.06
CA GLN A 165 -6.40 -4.88 10.03
C GLN A 165 -5.90 -5.02 8.59
N TYR A 166 -4.59 -4.93 8.31
CA TYR A 166 -4.08 -5.19 6.97
C TYR A 166 -3.84 -6.69 6.80
N LEU A 167 -4.71 -7.33 6.01
CA LEU A 167 -4.51 -8.69 5.54
C LEU A 167 -3.47 -8.65 4.41
N ASN A 168 -2.19 -8.83 4.74
CA ASN A 168 -1.13 -9.04 3.76
C ASN A 168 -0.81 -10.54 3.63
N ASN A 169 -0.27 -10.97 2.47
CA ASN A 169 0.07 -12.37 2.22
C ASN A 169 0.94 -12.98 3.34
N ALA A 170 1.86 -12.20 3.92
CA ALA A 170 2.75 -12.68 4.98
C ALA A 170 2.04 -12.92 6.34
N ARG A 171 0.99 -12.16 6.66
CA ARG A 171 0.21 -12.30 7.92
C ARG A 171 -0.98 -13.24 7.79
N HIS A 172 -1.38 -13.59 6.57
CA HIS A 172 -2.30 -14.69 6.31
C HIS A 172 -1.68 -16.04 6.69
N ASP A 173 -0.36 -16.18 6.50
CA ASP A 173 0.36 -17.45 6.69
C ASP A 173 0.87 -17.70 8.13
N LEU A 174 0.51 -16.86 9.11
CA LEU A 174 0.92 -17.07 10.50
C LEU A 174 0.02 -18.12 11.17
N PRO A 175 0.53 -19.33 11.51
CA PRO A 175 -0.25 -20.41 12.12
C PRO A 175 -0.85 -20.04 13.49
N ALA A 176 -0.39 -18.93 14.08
CA ALA A 176 -0.82 -18.44 15.38
C ALA A 176 -2.27 -17.95 15.43
N ARG A 177 -2.92 -17.67 14.28
CA ARG A 177 -4.31 -17.16 14.26
C ARG A 177 -5.36 -18.12 13.69
N HIS A 178 -4.93 -19.23 13.09
CA HIS A 178 -5.83 -20.27 12.61
C HIS A 178 -5.57 -21.55 13.39
N VAL A 179 -6.47 -21.87 14.34
CA VAL A 179 -6.47 -23.18 14.98
C VAL A 179 -6.61 -24.22 13.87
N LEU A 180 -5.65 -25.13 13.79
CA LEU A 180 -5.59 -26.20 12.80
C LEU A 180 -6.94 -26.95 12.77
N GLY A 181 -7.68 -26.85 11.66
CA GLY A 181 -8.83 -27.73 11.39
C GLY A 181 -10.17 -27.10 10.99
N THR A 182 -10.30 -25.79 10.68
CA THR A 182 -11.62 -25.22 10.29
C THR A 182 -11.69 -24.37 9.03
N VAL A 183 -10.62 -24.23 8.24
CA VAL A 183 -10.73 -23.55 6.95
C VAL A 183 -10.16 -24.44 5.86
N VAL A 184 -10.98 -24.66 4.83
CA VAL A 184 -10.58 -25.20 3.54
C VAL A 184 -9.42 -24.36 3.03
N ASP A 185 -8.27 -24.97 2.75
CA ASP A 185 -7.12 -24.30 2.13
C ASP A 185 -7.51 -23.80 0.72
N HIS A 186 -8.24 -22.70 0.64
CA HIS A 186 -8.50 -22.03 -0.63
C HIS A 186 -7.31 -21.20 -1.13
N ASP A 187 -6.27 -21.06 -0.30
CA ASP A 187 -5.02 -20.36 -0.66
C ASP A 187 -3.97 -21.25 -1.29
N ASN A 188 -4.30 -22.53 -1.52
CA ASN A 188 -3.54 -23.36 -2.46
C ASN A 188 -4.43 -23.73 -3.65
N LEU A 189 -4.72 -22.77 -4.52
CA LEU A 189 -5.34 -23.04 -5.83
C LEU A 189 -4.52 -24.03 -6.68
N ALA A 190 -3.27 -24.33 -6.31
CA ALA A 190 -2.48 -25.42 -6.90
C ALA A 190 -2.96 -26.83 -6.49
N ASP A 191 -3.73 -26.99 -5.42
CA ASP A 191 -4.36 -28.26 -5.03
C ASP A 191 -5.74 -28.50 -5.67
N LEU A 192 -6.31 -27.46 -6.30
CA LEU A 192 -7.51 -27.55 -7.14
C LEU A 192 -7.18 -27.85 -8.61
N ALA A 193 -5.89 -28.00 -8.95
CA ALA A 193 -5.49 -28.65 -10.19
C ALA A 193 -5.91 -30.12 -10.09
N GLU A 194 -7.13 -30.40 -10.59
CA GLU A 194 -7.69 -31.70 -10.96
C GLU A 194 -6.92 -32.88 -10.36
N LYS A 195 -7.42 -33.44 -9.26
CA LYS A 195 -6.93 -34.72 -8.74
C LYS A 195 -7.05 -35.76 -9.86
N ALA A 196 -6.00 -35.88 -10.67
CA ALA A 196 -5.93 -36.83 -11.75
C ALA A 196 -6.13 -38.23 -11.18
N HIS A 197 -6.66 -39.16 -11.99
CA HIS A 197 -6.84 -40.56 -11.56
C HIS A 197 -5.57 -41.19 -10.98
N SER A 198 -4.39 -40.65 -11.30
CA SER A 198 -3.09 -41.03 -10.72
C SER A 198 -2.94 -40.75 -9.21
N SER A 199 -3.80 -39.92 -8.62
CA SER A 199 -3.81 -39.60 -7.19
C SER A 199 -4.55 -40.64 -6.33
N LEU A 200 -5.24 -41.61 -6.95
CA LEU A 200 -5.94 -42.68 -6.25
C LEU A 200 -4.96 -43.80 -5.90
N THR A 201 -4.69 -43.99 -4.61
CA THR A 201 -3.87 -45.09 -4.10
C THR A 201 -4.72 -46.32 -3.79
N GLY A 202 -4.25 -47.53 -4.14
CA GLY A 202 -4.97 -48.78 -3.87
C GLY A 202 -5.95 -49.22 -4.97
N ILE A 203 -5.88 -48.59 -6.14
CA ILE A 203 -6.63 -48.98 -7.34
C ILE A 203 -5.79 -49.98 -8.13
N ASP A 204 -6.39 -51.13 -8.47
CA ASP A 204 -5.76 -52.18 -9.26
C ASP A 204 -6.47 -52.35 -10.63
N PRO A 205 -5.93 -53.16 -11.56
CA PRO A 205 -6.60 -53.40 -12.84
C PRO A 205 -8.02 -53.98 -12.74
N SER A 206 -8.38 -54.64 -11.61
CA SER A 206 -9.74 -55.11 -11.32
C SER A 206 -10.69 -54.00 -10.87
N SER A 207 -10.15 -52.85 -10.45
CA SER A 207 -10.91 -51.67 -10.03
C SER A 207 -11.41 -50.84 -11.21
N HIS A 208 -10.95 -51.13 -12.43
CA HIS A 208 -11.43 -50.52 -13.67
C HIS A 208 -12.15 -51.57 -14.53
N HIS A 209 -13.48 -51.54 -14.56
CA HIS A 209 -14.25 -52.22 -15.59
C HIS A 209 -14.29 -51.32 -16.84
N THR A 210 -13.96 -51.87 -18.01
CA THR A 210 -14.09 -51.16 -19.28
C THR A 210 -15.57 -50.89 -19.52
N LYS A 211 -16.02 -49.63 -19.43
CA LYS A 211 -17.44 -49.28 -19.61
C LYS A 211 -17.82 -49.37 -21.09
N THR A 212 -18.23 -50.55 -21.54
CA THR A 212 -18.78 -50.77 -22.89
C THR A 212 -20.31 -50.63 -22.92
N GLY A 213 -20.82 -49.51 -22.39
CA GLY A 213 -22.26 -49.15 -22.44
C GLY A 213 -23.04 -49.34 -21.13
N ASN A 214 -24.33 -48.96 -21.13
CA ASN A 214 -25.23 -48.94 -19.96
C ASN A 214 -25.83 -50.32 -19.60
N TYR A 215 -25.35 -51.40 -20.21
CA TYR A 215 -25.68 -52.77 -19.81
C TYR A 215 -24.40 -53.43 -19.34
N GLU A 216 -24.41 -53.98 -18.12
CA GLU A 216 -23.33 -54.83 -17.62
C GLU A 216 -23.10 -55.98 -18.60
N VAL A 217 -22.08 -55.85 -19.45
CA VAL A 217 -21.54 -56.98 -20.20
C VAL A 217 -20.77 -57.81 -19.18
N TYR A 218 -21.44 -58.80 -18.58
CA TYR A 218 -20.71 -59.88 -17.94
C TYR A 218 -19.72 -60.41 -18.99
N GLY A 219 -18.41 -60.29 -18.74
CA GLY A 219 -17.34 -60.59 -19.70
C GLY A 219 -17.34 -62.01 -20.29
N LEU A 220 -18.29 -62.83 -19.88
CA LEU A 220 -18.55 -64.19 -20.31
C LEU A 220 -19.72 -64.29 -21.32
N THR A 221 -20.06 -63.23 -22.07
CA THR A 221 -21.14 -63.26 -23.11
C THR A 221 -20.75 -62.53 -24.40
N GLU A 222 -19.58 -62.85 -24.92
CA GLU A 222 -19.03 -62.31 -26.16
C GLU A 222 -19.82 -62.83 -27.39
N GLU A 223 -20.06 -61.97 -28.40
CA GLU A 223 -20.54 -62.39 -29.72
C GLU A 223 -19.33 -62.61 -30.63
N VAL A 224 -19.15 -63.83 -31.13
CA VAL A 224 -17.99 -64.26 -31.92
C VAL A 224 -18.40 -64.75 -33.30
N THR A 225 -17.51 -64.65 -34.29
CA THR A 225 -17.73 -65.20 -35.64
C THR A 225 -17.37 -66.68 -35.75
N SER A 226 -16.64 -67.20 -34.77
CA SER A 226 -16.34 -68.62 -34.59
C SER A 226 -16.06 -68.93 -33.12
N LEU A 227 -16.57 -70.05 -32.62
CA LEU A 227 -16.23 -70.50 -31.27
C LEU A 227 -14.74 -70.89 -31.16
N PRO A 228 -14.04 -70.51 -30.07
CA PRO A 228 -12.70 -71.01 -29.79
C PRO A 228 -12.75 -72.51 -29.44
N ALA A 229 -11.58 -73.16 -29.43
CA ALA A 229 -11.48 -74.56 -29.00
C ALA A 229 -12.10 -74.75 -27.59
N ALA A 230 -12.92 -75.78 -27.44
CA ALA A 230 -13.46 -76.16 -26.15
C ALA A 230 -12.31 -76.69 -25.27
N ALA A 231 -12.14 -76.09 -24.10
CA ALA A 231 -11.04 -76.38 -23.18
C ALA A 231 -11.41 -75.97 -21.75
N ALA A 232 -10.65 -76.46 -20.77
CA ALA A 232 -10.85 -76.17 -19.34
C ALA A 232 -10.98 -74.68 -19.02
N GLY A 233 -10.17 -73.83 -19.65
CA GLY A 233 -10.21 -72.37 -19.46
C GLY A 233 -11.51 -71.71 -19.95
N ASN A 234 -12.35 -72.41 -20.71
CA ASN A 234 -13.63 -71.94 -21.19
C ASN A 234 -14.83 -72.62 -20.49
N LEU A 235 -14.62 -73.54 -19.54
CA LEU A 235 -15.71 -74.29 -18.88
C LEU A 235 -16.72 -73.34 -18.23
N GLY A 236 -18.01 -73.52 -18.53
CA GLY A 236 -19.11 -72.69 -18.02
C GLY A 236 -19.25 -71.33 -18.72
N ARG A 237 -18.37 -70.99 -19.66
CA ARG A 237 -18.48 -69.75 -20.45
C ARG A 237 -19.69 -69.84 -21.38
N LEU A 238 -20.45 -68.75 -21.45
CA LEU A 238 -21.57 -68.58 -22.37
C LEU A 238 -21.10 -67.80 -23.61
N MET A 239 -21.51 -68.23 -24.80
CA MET A 239 -21.06 -67.58 -26.04
C MET A 239 -22.21 -67.43 -27.02
N ARG A 240 -22.18 -66.35 -27.81
CA ARG A 240 -23.08 -66.17 -28.94
C ARG A 240 -22.26 -66.25 -30.22
N GLU A 241 -22.58 -67.14 -31.13
CA GLU A 241 -21.91 -67.23 -32.42
C GLU A 241 -22.81 -66.65 -33.52
N ARG A 242 -22.24 -65.76 -34.34
CA ARG A 242 -22.83 -65.30 -35.60
C ARG A 242 -21.77 -65.33 -36.68
N THR A 243 -21.85 -66.31 -37.58
CA THR A 243 -20.83 -66.57 -38.61
C THR A 243 -20.70 -65.48 -39.67
N GLY A 244 -21.65 -64.54 -39.75
CA GLY A 244 -21.59 -63.38 -40.62
C GLY A 244 -22.82 -62.47 -40.51
N ALA A 245 -22.76 -61.30 -41.14
CA ALA A 245 -23.90 -60.37 -41.16
C ALA A 245 -25.14 -61.03 -41.77
N GLY A 246 -26.29 -60.91 -41.10
CA GLY A 246 -27.56 -61.50 -41.55
C GLY A 246 -27.76 -62.98 -41.24
N GLN A 247 -26.79 -63.64 -40.58
CA GLN A 247 -26.95 -65.02 -40.11
C GLN A 247 -27.61 -65.06 -38.72
N ALA A 248 -28.29 -66.17 -38.43
CA ALA A 248 -28.87 -66.41 -37.12
C ALA A 248 -27.78 -66.48 -36.03
N THR A 249 -28.11 -65.95 -34.85
CA THR A 249 -27.23 -65.99 -33.68
C THR A 249 -27.50 -67.25 -32.89
N LYS A 250 -26.49 -68.08 -32.69
CA LYS A 250 -26.57 -69.30 -31.89
C LYS A 250 -26.00 -69.05 -30.50
N PHE A 251 -26.65 -69.57 -29.48
CA PHE A 251 -26.22 -69.45 -28.08
C PHE A 251 -25.65 -70.78 -27.59
N TYR A 252 -24.46 -70.74 -27.01
CA TYR A 252 -23.70 -71.92 -26.58
C TYR A 252 -23.22 -71.82 -25.14
N ILE A 253 -23.00 -72.98 -24.52
CA ILE A 253 -22.27 -73.14 -23.25
C ILE A 253 -21.15 -74.18 -23.41
N CYS A 254 -19.98 -73.92 -22.84
CA CYS A 254 -18.89 -74.90 -22.81
C CYS A 254 -19.07 -75.85 -21.63
N LEU A 255 -19.11 -77.16 -21.90
CA LEU A 255 -19.33 -78.22 -20.92
C LEU A 255 -18.16 -79.21 -20.97
N GLN A 256 -17.91 -79.87 -19.84
CA GLN A 256 -16.97 -80.97 -19.74
C GLN A 256 -17.73 -82.29 -19.96
N ASN A 257 -17.38 -83.05 -20.99
CA ASN A 257 -18.03 -84.31 -21.34
C ASN A 257 -17.23 -85.55 -20.86
N SER A 258 -15.99 -85.38 -20.43
CA SER A 258 -15.12 -86.41 -19.85
C SER A 258 -13.98 -85.77 -19.05
N ALA A 259 -13.11 -86.58 -18.42
CA ALA A 259 -12.06 -86.09 -17.51
C ALA A 259 -11.21 -84.95 -18.10
N ASP A 260 -10.93 -84.96 -19.41
CA ASP A 260 -10.22 -83.89 -20.13
C ASP A 260 -10.91 -83.47 -21.44
N GLY A 261 -12.13 -83.96 -21.69
CA GLY A 261 -12.91 -83.64 -22.90
C GLY A 261 -13.88 -82.49 -22.64
N TYR A 262 -13.86 -81.50 -23.53
CA TYR A 262 -14.72 -80.32 -23.48
C TYR A 262 -15.44 -80.15 -24.81
N GLU A 263 -16.67 -79.66 -24.76
CA GLU A 263 -17.48 -79.39 -25.95
C GLU A 263 -18.34 -78.14 -25.77
N TRP A 264 -18.71 -77.53 -26.90
CA TRP A 264 -19.72 -76.48 -26.95
C TRP A 264 -21.09 -77.08 -27.21
N SER A 265 -22.01 -76.90 -26.27
CA SER A 265 -23.40 -77.33 -26.41
C SER A 265 -24.30 -76.15 -26.79
N GLN A 266 -25.06 -76.29 -27.87
CA GLN A 266 -25.97 -75.24 -28.33
C GLN A 266 -27.24 -75.25 -27.47
N LEU A 267 -27.55 -74.11 -26.86
CA LEU A 267 -28.72 -73.90 -26.03
C LEU A 267 -29.88 -73.26 -26.80
N GLY A 268 -29.59 -72.52 -27.87
CA GLY A 268 -30.63 -71.86 -28.67
C GLY A 268 -30.11 -71.23 -29.95
N ILE A 269 -31.03 -70.82 -30.82
CA ILE A 269 -30.75 -70.08 -32.05
C ILE A 269 -31.84 -69.02 -32.25
N SER A 270 -31.45 -67.81 -32.65
CA SER A 270 -32.41 -66.75 -32.99
C SER A 270 -33.16 -67.11 -34.28
N THR A 271 -34.48 -66.95 -34.28
CA THR A 271 -35.35 -67.11 -35.46
C THR A 271 -35.42 -65.83 -36.28
#